data_AF-A0A435GJY9-F1
#
_entry.id   AF-A0A435GJY9-F1
#
_cell.length_a   1.000
_cell.length_b   1.000
_cell.length_c   1.000
_cell.angle_alpha   90.00
_cell.angle_beta   90.00
_cell.angle_gamma   90.00
#
_symmetry.space_group_name_H-M   'P 1'
#
loop_
_entity.id
_entity.type
_entity.pdbx_description
1 polymer ?
#
loop_
_entity_poly.entity_id
_entity_poly.type
_entity_poly.pdbx_seq_one_letter_code
_entity_poly.pdbx_strand_id
1 'polypeptide(L)'
;VRGIALGEGDKVISLAILRHVDTTSDERSAYLKMRRAVAGEAAADEAPADAEAEETSGSFQLPQERYVEMSAQEQVVLTVTGNGYGKRTSSYEYRTTGRGGEGIVAMSVNHRNGNLVASFPVEEADQIMLVTDKGQLIRCPVEGIRIA
;
A
#
# COMPACT_ATOMS: atom_id res chain seq x y z
N VAL A 1 18.38 -20.20 -10.07
CA VAL A 1 17.55 -19.36 -9.17
C VAL A 1 16.45 -18.71 -9.99
N ARG A 2 15.19 -18.67 -9.53
CA ARG A 2 14.10 -17.94 -10.23
C ARG A 2 14.05 -16.48 -9.73
N GLY A 3 14.19 -15.52 -10.64
CA GLY A 3 14.09 -14.08 -10.33
C GLY A 3 12.65 -13.61 -10.20
N ILE A 4 12.48 -12.31 -9.91
CA ILE A 4 11.21 -11.60 -10.01
C ILE A 4 11.07 -11.08 -11.46
N ALA A 5 9.92 -11.30 -12.09
CA ALA A 5 9.61 -10.71 -13.39
C ALA A 5 9.41 -9.20 -13.23
N LEU A 6 10.05 -8.42 -14.09
CA LEU A 6 9.96 -6.96 -14.13
C LEU A 6 9.54 -6.56 -15.56
N GLY A 7 8.81 -5.46 -15.69
CA GLY A 7 8.48 -4.88 -16.98
C GLY A 7 9.74 -4.43 -17.74
N GLU A 8 9.57 -4.10 -19.02
CA GLU A 8 10.69 -3.62 -19.84
C GLU A 8 11.25 -2.30 -19.29
N GLY A 9 12.54 -2.30 -18.93
CA GLY A 9 13.22 -1.13 -18.37
C GLY A 9 13.04 -0.93 -16.85
N ASP A 10 12.20 -1.74 -16.21
CA ASP A 10 11.97 -1.67 -14.77
C ASP A 10 13.20 -2.14 -13.97
N LYS A 11 13.37 -1.52 -12.80
CA LYS A 11 14.44 -1.85 -11.85
C LYS A 11 13.88 -1.90 -10.44
N VAL A 12 14.36 -2.84 -9.64
CA VAL A 12 14.07 -2.86 -8.21
C VAL A 12 14.77 -1.67 -7.56
N ILE A 13 13.98 -0.84 -6.87
CA ILE A 13 14.44 0.40 -6.21
C ILE A 13 14.27 0.37 -4.68
N SER A 14 13.41 -0.51 -4.17
CA SER A 14 13.09 -0.65 -2.75
C SER A 14 12.63 -2.07 -2.45
N LEU A 15 12.82 -2.50 -1.21
CA LEU A 15 12.24 -3.73 -0.67
C LEU A 15 11.91 -3.53 0.81
N ALA A 16 10.89 -4.23 1.28
CA ALA A 16 10.56 -4.32 2.70
C ALA A 16 10.05 -5.71 3.03
N ILE A 17 10.14 -6.07 4.31
CA ILE A 17 9.58 -7.32 4.81
C ILE A 17 8.17 -7.02 5.32
N LEU A 18 7.18 -7.69 4.76
CA LEU A 18 5.81 -7.73 5.27
C LEU A 18 5.54 -9.11 5.89
N ARG A 19 4.67 -9.14 6.88
CA ARG A 19 4.18 -10.36 7.51
C ARG A 19 3.16 -11.00 6.57
N HIS A 20 3.27 -12.31 6.39
CA HIS A 20 2.33 -13.06 5.57
C HIS A 20 1.01 -13.24 6.33
N VAL A 21 -0.09 -13.02 5.63
CA VAL A 21 -1.44 -13.34 6.10
C VAL A 21 -2.14 -14.10 4.99
N ASP A 22 -2.66 -15.28 5.31
CA ASP A 22 -3.49 -16.04 4.39
C ASP A 22 -4.87 -15.40 4.30
N THR A 23 -5.19 -14.85 3.12
CA THR A 23 -6.48 -14.20 2.86
C THR A 23 -6.95 -14.48 1.43
N THR A 24 -8.24 -14.73 1.23
CA THR A 24 -8.85 -14.79 -0.11
C THR A 24 -9.08 -13.39 -0.70
N SER A 25 -9.41 -13.28 -2.00
CA SER A 25 -9.78 -11.97 -2.57
C SER A 25 -11.03 -11.40 -1.90
N ASP A 26 -12.04 -12.26 -1.65
CA ASP A 26 -13.29 -11.85 -1.01
C ASP A 26 -13.09 -11.34 0.42
N GLU A 27 -12.23 -12.01 1.21
CA GLU A 27 -11.89 -11.56 2.56
C GLU A 27 -11.23 -10.19 2.54
N ARG A 28 -10.24 -9.96 1.67
CA ARG A 28 -9.55 -8.67 1.56
C ARG A 28 -10.50 -7.56 1.12
N SER A 29 -11.32 -7.80 0.10
CA SER A 29 -12.29 -6.83 -0.40
C SER A 29 -13.33 -6.47 0.67
N ALA A 30 -13.85 -7.45 1.40
CA ALA A 30 -14.78 -7.21 2.51
C ALA A 30 -14.10 -6.47 3.67
N TYR A 31 -12.86 -6.83 4.01
CA TYR A 31 -12.07 -6.16 5.05
C TYR A 31 -11.84 -4.68 4.70
N LEU A 32 -11.33 -4.37 3.51
CA LEU A 32 -11.04 -3.01 3.07
C LEU A 32 -12.31 -2.15 3.05
N LYS A 33 -13.45 -2.73 2.64
CA LYS A 33 -14.75 -2.06 2.68
C LYS A 33 -15.19 -1.74 4.11
N MET A 34 -15.09 -2.70 5.03
CA MET A 34 -15.43 -2.48 6.44
C MET A 34 -14.50 -1.46 7.11
N ARG A 35 -13.18 -1.56 6.86
CA ARG A 35 -12.16 -0.63 7.35
C ARG A 35 -12.47 0.81 6.98
N ARG A 36 -12.75 1.09 5.69
CA ARG A 36 -13.09 2.44 5.21
C ARG A 36 -14.36 2.98 5.88
N ALA A 37 -15.37 2.14 6.08
CA ALA A 37 -16.61 2.51 6.76
C ALA A 37 -16.37 2.87 8.25
N VAL A 38 -15.50 2.13 8.94
CA VAL A 38 -15.14 2.39 10.35
C VAL A 38 -14.29 3.65 10.50
N ALA A 39 -13.33 3.87 9.60
CA ALA A 39 -12.44 5.03 9.63
C ALA A 39 -13.14 6.37 9.28
N GLY A 40 -14.38 6.33 8.80
CA GLY A 40 -15.09 7.53 8.34
C GLY A 40 -14.47 8.14 7.08
N GLU A 41 -13.64 7.38 6.36
CA GLU A 41 -13.00 7.78 5.12
C GLU A 41 -14.04 7.80 4.01
N ALA A 42 -14.61 8.97 3.73
CA ALA A 42 -15.36 9.20 2.50
C ALA A 42 -14.41 8.95 1.32
N ALA A 43 -14.85 8.18 0.33
CA ALA A 43 -14.09 7.86 -0.88
C ALA A 43 -13.56 9.15 -1.53
N ALA A 44 -12.33 9.52 -1.20
CA ALA A 44 -11.68 10.69 -1.75
C ALA A 44 -10.95 10.25 -3.01
N ASP A 45 -11.63 10.42 -4.15
CA ASP A 45 -11.16 10.34 -5.54
C ASP A 45 -9.64 10.39 -5.69
N GLU A 46 -9.03 9.21 -5.66
CA GLU A 46 -7.95 8.77 -6.54
C GLU A 46 -7.98 7.24 -6.36
N ALA A 47 -8.94 6.60 -7.05
CA ALA A 47 -8.84 5.17 -7.31
C ALA A 47 -7.41 4.89 -7.80
N PRO A 48 -6.75 3.79 -7.37
CA PRO A 48 -5.48 3.41 -7.97
C PRO A 48 -5.68 3.43 -9.49
N ALA A 49 -4.80 4.11 -10.21
CA ALA A 49 -4.99 4.37 -11.64
C ALA A 49 -5.14 3.11 -12.50
N ASP A 50 -4.88 1.92 -11.93
CA ASP A 50 -5.22 0.61 -12.47
C ASP A 50 -5.57 -0.39 -11.35
N ALA A 51 -6.39 0.02 -10.37
CA ALA A 51 -7.16 -0.99 -9.65
C ALA A 51 -8.17 -1.51 -10.66
N GLU A 52 -7.90 -2.68 -11.24
CA GLU A 52 -8.97 -3.49 -11.80
C GLU A 52 -10.07 -3.50 -10.75
N ALA A 53 -11.18 -2.82 -11.06
CA ALA A 53 -12.38 -2.94 -10.27
C ALA A 53 -12.78 -4.41 -10.41
N GLU A 54 -12.33 -5.26 -9.48
CA GLU A 54 -12.89 -6.59 -9.32
C GLU A 54 -14.37 -6.36 -9.03
N GLU A 55 -15.20 -6.52 -10.06
CA GLU A 55 -16.64 -6.66 -9.90
C GLU A 55 -16.85 -7.78 -8.89
N THR A 56 -17.19 -7.40 -7.67
CA THR A 56 -17.38 -8.34 -6.58
C THR A 56 -18.62 -9.16 -6.90
N SER A 57 -18.42 -10.32 -7.54
CA SER A 57 -19.42 -11.37 -7.64
C SER A 57 -19.61 -12.00 -6.25
N GLY A 58 -20.53 -11.44 -5.46
CA GLY A 58 -21.04 -12.09 -4.26
C GLY A 58 -21.03 -11.20 -3.01
N SER A 59 -22.13 -11.23 -2.27
CA SER A 59 -22.26 -10.64 -0.93
C SER A 59 -21.47 -11.45 0.10
N PHE A 60 -20.14 -11.50 0.00
CA PHE A 60 -19.31 -12.08 1.05
C PHE A 60 -19.36 -11.18 2.28
N GLN A 61 -19.76 -11.74 3.42
CA GLN A 61 -19.78 -11.05 4.71
C GLN A 61 -18.61 -11.55 5.54
N LEU A 62 -17.70 -10.64 5.90
CA LEU A 62 -16.57 -10.96 6.77
C LEU A 62 -17.07 -11.12 8.22
N PRO A 63 -16.87 -12.28 8.88
CA PRO A 63 -17.22 -12.44 10.28
C PRO A 63 -16.45 -11.46 11.17
N GLN A 64 -17.08 -10.98 12.24
CA GLN A 64 -16.46 -9.98 13.14
C GLN A 64 -15.14 -10.48 13.75
N GLU A 65 -15.07 -11.75 14.13
CA GLU A 65 -13.84 -12.35 14.69
C GLU A 65 -12.69 -12.32 13.67
N ARG A 66 -12.99 -12.66 12.41
CA ARG A 66 -12.02 -12.61 11.31
C ARG A 66 -11.59 -11.18 10.98
N TYR A 67 -12.51 -10.21 11.05
CA TYR A 67 -12.18 -8.80 10.91
C TYR A 67 -11.18 -8.33 11.98
N VAL A 68 -11.39 -8.72 13.25
CA VAL A 68 -10.48 -8.38 14.35
C VAL A 68 -9.11 -9.02 14.16
N GLU A 69 -9.06 -10.29 13.73
CA GLU A 69 -7.81 -10.99 13.44
C GLU A 69 -7.03 -10.29 12.31
N MET A 70 -7.70 -9.99 11.19
CA MET A 70 -7.08 -9.29 10.06
C MET A 70 -6.63 -7.88 10.46
N SER A 71 -7.43 -7.15 11.23
CA SER A 71 -7.06 -5.82 11.72
C SER A 71 -5.82 -5.85 12.60
N ALA A 72 -5.65 -6.87 13.44
CA ALA A 72 -4.46 -7.03 14.26
C ALA A 72 -3.19 -7.40 13.45
N GLN A 73 -3.35 -7.89 12.23
CA GLN A 73 -2.25 -8.29 11.35
C GLN A 73 -2.00 -7.31 10.19
N GLU A 74 -2.90 -6.33 10.01
CA GLU A 74 -2.75 -5.28 9.01
C GLU A 74 -1.44 -4.52 9.24
N GLN A 75 -0.68 -4.32 8.17
CA GLN A 75 0.44 -3.39 8.17
C GLN A 75 0.11 -2.22 7.26
N VAL A 76 0.42 -1.01 7.71
CA VAL A 76 0.33 0.18 6.85
C VAL A 76 1.67 0.37 6.16
N VAL A 77 1.68 0.36 4.83
CA VAL A 77 2.88 0.58 4.03
C VAL A 77 2.93 2.04 3.62
N LEU A 78 4.00 2.73 4.01
CA LEU A 78 4.32 4.05 3.51
C LEU A 78 5.13 3.91 2.22
N THR A 79 4.68 4.59 1.18
CA THR A 79 5.38 4.70 -0.10
C THR A 79 5.75 6.17 -0.36
N VAL A 80 7.01 6.43 -0.71
CA VAL A 80 7.58 7.77 -0.88
C VAL A 80 8.20 7.92 -2.27
N THR A 81 8.01 9.10 -2.88
CA THR A 81 8.59 9.47 -4.17
C THR A 81 9.73 10.48 -4.05
N GLY A 82 10.55 10.60 -5.09
CA GLY A 82 11.67 11.54 -5.16
C GLY A 82 11.27 13.01 -5.10
N ASN A 83 10.03 13.36 -5.47
CA ASN A 83 9.52 14.72 -5.33
C ASN A 83 8.89 14.98 -3.94
N GLY A 84 9.00 14.04 -3.00
CA GLY A 84 8.55 14.19 -1.62
C GLY A 84 7.07 13.88 -1.38
N TYR A 85 6.40 13.18 -2.30
CA TYR A 85 5.02 12.71 -2.06
C TYR A 85 5.03 11.40 -1.29
N GLY A 86 4.15 11.30 -0.30
CA GLY A 86 3.94 10.10 0.51
C GLY A 86 2.51 9.61 0.43
N LYS A 87 2.33 8.28 0.36
CA LYS A 87 1.03 7.61 0.42
C LYS A 87 1.12 6.45 1.41
N ARG A 88 0.19 6.39 2.37
CA ARG A 88 -0.01 5.24 3.25
C ARG A 88 -1.11 4.35 2.69
N THR A 89 -0.85 3.05 2.62
CA THR A 89 -1.79 2.08 2.05
C THR A 89 -1.83 0.83 2.93
N SER A 90 -3.00 0.23 3.10
CA SER A 90 -3.14 -1.07 3.78
C SER A 90 -2.35 -2.16 3.05
N SER A 91 -1.71 -3.06 3.80
CA SER A 91 -1.05 -4.24 3.23
C SER A 91 -2.02 -5.14 2.45
N TYR A 92 -3.31 -5.12 2.78
CA TYR A 92 -4.31 -5.93 2.09
C TYR A 92 -4.67 -5.43 0.68
N GLU A 93 -4.32 -4.19 0.34
CA GLU A 93 -4.40 -3.67 -1.04
C GLU A 93 -3.35 -4.35 -1.93
N TYR A 94 -2.20 -4.73 -1.36
CA TYR A 94 -1.10 -5.41 -2.06
C TYR A 94 -1.27 -6.93 -2.00
N ARG A 95 -2.14 -7.47 -2.87
CA ARG A 95 -2.37 -8.91 -2.97
C ARG A 95 -1.07 -9.68 -3.16
N THR A 96 -0.96 -10.83 -2.50
CA THR A 96 0.16 -11.75 -2.71
C THR A 96 0.16 -12.24 -4.16
N THR A 97 1.23 -11.93 -4.90
CA THR A 97 1.47 -12.43 -6.26
C THR A 97 2.69 -13.34 -6.27
N GLY A 98 2.71 -14.29 -7.22
CA GLY A 98 3.92 -15.08 -7.46
C GLY A 98 5.01 -14.22 -8.11
N ARG A 99 6.28 -14.64 -7.98
CA ARG A 99 7.45 -13.96 -8.57
C ARG A 99 7.41 -13.78 -10.10
N GLY A 100 6.48 -14.44 -10.80
CA GLY A 100 6.32 -14.34 -12.25
C GLY A 100 5.29 -13.34 -12.73
N GLY A 101 4.52 -12.72 -11.82
CA GLY A 101 3.59 -11.64 -12.18
C GLY A 101 4.22 -10.26 -11.99
N GLU A 102 3.69 -9.25 -12.68
CA GLU A 102 4.18 -7.87 -12.65
C GLU A 102 3.80 -7.09 -11.38
N GLY A 103 3.00 -7.70 -10.49
CA GLY A 103 2.61 -7.11 -9.21
C GLY A 103 1.38 -6.21 -9.31
N ILE A 104 1.31 -5.19 -8.44
CA ILE A 104 0.24 -4.19 -8.37
C ILE A 104 0.87 -2.80 -8.33
N VAL A 105 0.26 -1.83 -9.01
CA VAL A 105 0.70 -0.43 -8.98
C VAL A 105 0.53 0.17 -7.58
N ALA A 106 1.63 0.60 -6.96
CA ALA A 106 1.59 1.21 -5.63
C ALA A 106 1.13 2.67 -5.65
N MET A 107 1.64 3.45 -6.61
CA MET A 107 1.37 4.88 -6.76
C MET A 107 1.61 5.29 -8.22
N SER A 108 0.82 6.25 -8.73
CA SER A 108 1.05 6.82 -10.05
C SER A 108 2.42 7.52 -10.09
N VAL A 109 3.27 7.10 -11.02
CA VAL A 109 4.55 7.76 -11.34
C VAL A 109 4.29 8.70 -12.52
N ASN A 110 4.43 9.99 -12.27
CA ASN A 110 4.20 11.04 -13.27
C ASN A 110 5.11 12.25 -12.96
N HIS A 111 5.07 13.29 -13.79
CA HIS A 111 5.91 14.47 -13.60
C HIS A 111 5.70 15.15 -12.23
N ARG A 112 4.47 15.14 -11.70
CA ARG A 112 4.15 15.72 -10.38
C ARG A 112 4.80 14.89 -9.27
N ASN A 113 4.54 13.59 -9.27
CA ASN A 113 4.93 12.70 -8.17
C ASN A 113 6.41 12.30 -8.23
N GLY A 114 6.99 12.16 -9.43
CA GLY A 114 8.33 11.63 -9.63
C GLY A 114 8.42 10.12 -9.39
N ASN A 115 9.63 9.58 -9.51
CA ASN A 115 9.89 8.15 -9.29
C ASN A 115 9.71 7.78 -7.82
N LEU A 116 9.27 6.56 -7.57
CA LEU A 116 9.32 5.95 -6.25
C LEU A 116 10.77 5.84 -5.75
N VAL A 117 10.98 6.01 -4.46
CA VAL A 117 12.31 5.93 -3.83
C VAL A 117 12.35 5.04 -2.58
N ALA A 118 11.22 4.83 -1.91
CA ALA A 118 11.13 3.96 -0.75
C ALA A 118 9.71 3.41 -0.55
N SER A 119 9.61 2.20 -0.02
CA SER A 119 8.36 1.61 0.45
C SER A 119 8.63 0.68 1.64
N PHE A 120 7.99 0.90 2.78
CA PHE A 120 8.20 0.13 4.01
C PHE A 120 7.01 0.22 4.97
N PRO A 121 6.80 -0.78 5.85
CA PRO A 121 5.76 -0.73 6.87
C PRO A 121 6.07 0.34 7.91
N VAL A 122 5.03 1.02 8.39
CA VAL A 122 5.08 2.05 9.42
C VAL A 122 3.94 1.88 10.40
N GLU A 123 4.16 2.28 11.64
CA GLU A 123 3.14 2.41 12.69
C GLU A 123 2.68 3.88 12.79
N GLU A 124 1.53 4.11 13.41
CA GLU A 124 0.93 5.45 13.50
C GLU A 124 1.83 6.47 14.23
N ALA A 125 2.51 6.02 15.29
CA ALA A 125 3.40 6.83 16.10
C ALA A 125 4.81 7.02 15.49
N ASP A 126 5.10 6.39 14.35
CA ASP A 126 6.41 6.48 13.73
C ASP A 126 6.68 7.88 13.16
N GLN A 127 7.96 8.16 12.99
CA GLN A 127 8.44 9.35 12.31
C GLN A 127 9.47 8.95 11.25
N ILE A 128 9.43 9.62 10.12
CA ILE A 128 10.37 9.39 9.02
C ILE A 128 11.39 10.51 8.93
N MET A 129 12.55 10.17 8.38
CA MET A 129 13.61 11.10 8.03
C MET A 129 13.80 11.06 6.51
N LEU A 130 13.72 12.22 5.88
CA LEU A 130 14.00 12.41 4.46
C LEU A 130 15.32 13.15 4.30
N VAL A 131 16.07 12.81 3.26
CA VAL A 131 17.31 13.49 2.90
C VAL A 131 17.19 14.00 1.47
N THR A 132 17.43 15.29 1.26
CA THR A 132 17.47 15.87 -0.08
C THR A 132 18.87 15.77 -0.67
N ASP A 133 18.97 15.83 -2.00
CA ASP A 133 20.25 15.87 -2.73
C ASP A 133 21.10 17.13 -2.42
N LYS A 134 20.50 18.14 -1.77
CA LYS A 134 21.18 19.33 -1.25
C LYS A 134 21.58 19.23 0.22
N GLY A 135 21.45 18.06 0.83
CA GLY A 135 21.92 17.79 2.20
C GLY A 135 21.00 18.30 3.30
N GLN A 136 19.70 18.49 3.02
CA GLN A 136 18.72 18.85 4.05
C GLN A 136 18.11 17.59 4.66
N LEU A 137 17.96 17.59 5.99
CA LEU A 137 17.24 16.57 6.74
C LEU A 137 15.86 17.10 7.12
N ILE A 138 14.82 16.33 6.79
CA ILE A 138 13.44 16.66 7.13
C ILE A 138 12.88 15.51 7.96
N ARG A 139 12.43 15.81 9.18
CA ARG A 139 11.76 14.86 10.07
C ARG A 139 10.27 15.15 10.10
N CYS A 140 9.43 14.18 9.83
CA CYS A 140 7.98 14.35 9.92
C CYS A 140 7.27 13.14 10.54
N PRO A 141 6.16 13.37 11.26
CA PRO A 141 5.31 12.28 11.77
C PRO A 141 4.59 11.58 10.62
N VAL A 142 4.44 10.26 10.75
CA VAL A 142 3.70 9.42 9.78
C VAL A 142 2.21 9.72 9.81
N GLU A 143 1.66 10.03 10.99
CA GLU A 143 0.24 10.35 11.22
C GLU A 143 -0.33 11.40 10.25
N GLY A 144 0.47 12.40 9.85
CA GLY A 144 0.06 13.47 8.94
C GLY A 144 0.07 13.12 7.45
N ILE A 145 0.57 11.94 7.07
CA ILE A 145 0.67 11.50 5.67
C ILE A 145 -0.67 10.91 5.23
N ARG A 146 -1.17 11.23 4.04
CA ARG A 146 -2.47 10.73 3.59
C ARG A 146 -2.53 9.18 3.56
N ILE A 147 -3.64 8.64 4.08
CA ILE A 147 -4.06 7.23 3.89
C ILE A 147 -4.95 7.14 2.65
N ALA A 148 -4.84 6.04 1.92
CA ALA A 148 -5.68 5.72 0.78
C ALA A 148 -6.55 4.49 1.02
#